data_AF-A0A849QJP7-F1
#
_entry.id   AF-A0A849QJP7-F1
#
_cell.length_a   1.000
_cell.length_b   1.000
_cell.length_c   1.000
_cell.angle_alpha   90.00
_cell.angle_beta   90.00
_cell.angle_gamma   90.00
#
_symmetry.space_group_name_H-M   'P 1'
#
loop_
_entity.id
_entity.type
_entity.pdbx_description
1 polymer ?
#
loop_
_entity_poly.entity_id
_entity_poly.type
_entity_poly.pdbx_seq_one_letter_code
_entity_poly.pdbx_strand_id
1 'polypeptide(L)'
;MNKKIILIFSLTVLAIVMSGCVDPNNPPEATTGNEELTAADLIVVRNIPSGFEYLGAPPTSVDDIKSEYVDVAGIVNAAEGIYQDADSVDLRITVVECEDNTAADEFVNQYKLSLPPLARGTQFAEESFNGHFATRIMDYTTVGGEQVARYSYLWSNDNFVFIVNGNTEDFTQTRALAEATGQ
;
A
#
# COMPACT_ATOMS: atom_id res chain seq x y z
N MET A 1 -28.18 63.02 22.86
CA MET A 1 -28.98 63.17 21.62
C MET A 1 -28.20 62.54 20.48
N ASN A 2 -28.67 61.38 20.02
CA ASN A 2 -28.51 60.71 18.71
C ASN A 2 -27.22 60.86 17.87
N LYS A 3 -26.62 59.71 17.53
CA LYS A 3 -26.42 59.16 16.15
C LYS A 3 -25.66 57.82 16.27
N LYS A 4 -26.33 56.67 16.19
CA LYS A 4 -26.59 55.84 14.99
C LYS A 4 -25.34 55.53 14.13
N ILE A 5 -24.93 54.26 14.22
CA ILE A 5 -24.57 53.30 13.15
C ILE A 5 -23.44 53.71 12.18
N ILE A 6 -22.44 52.84 12.02
CA ILE A 6 -22.09 52.19 10.73
C ILE A 6 -21.07 51.06 11.00
N LEU A 7 -21.47 49.86 10.58
CA LEU A 7 -20.75 48.60 10.63
C LEU A 7 -20.00 48.47 9.30
N ILE A 8 -18.66 48.42 9.33
CA ILE A 8 -17.85 48.23 8.12
C ILE A 8 -17.30 46.80 8.15
N PHE A 9 -17.95 45.92 7.39
CA PHE A 9 -17.49 44.57 7.11
C PHE A 9 -16.47 44.67 5.96
N SER A 10 -15.18 44.70 6.29
CA SER A 10 -14.10 44.74 5.29
C SER A 10 -13.77 43.32 4.83
N LEU A 11 -14.39 42.89 3.71
CA LEU A 11 -14.05 41.66 3.00
C LEU A 11 -12.84 41.95 2.08
N THR A 12 -11.62 41.65 2.55
CA THR A 12 -10.43 41.67 1.70
C THR A 12 -10.31 40.37 0.93
N VAL A 13 -10.70 40.40 -0.34
CA VAL A 13 -10.39 39.35 -1.33
C VAL A 13 -8.91 39.49 -1.69
N LEU A 14 -8.11 38.49 -1.33
CA LEU A 14 -6.71 38.38 -1.70
C LEU A 14 -6.64 37.87 -3.15
N ALA A 15 -6.46 38.77 -4.11
CA ALA A 15 -6.16 38.40 -5.49
C ALA A 15 -4.67 38.00 -5.59
N ILE A 16 -4.41 36.70 -5.73
CA ILE A 16 -3.08 36.18 -6.10
C ILE A 16 -2.96 36.39 -7.62
N VAL A 17 -2.15 37.36 -8.02
CA VAL A 17 -1.71 37.51 -9.42
C VAL A 17 -0.58 36.53 -9.69
N MET A 18 -0.86 35.45 -10.41
CA MET A 18 0.18 34.60 -10.99
C MET A 18 0.79 35.34 -12.19
N SER A 19 2.06 35.73 -12.10
CA SER A 19 2.82 36.21 -13.26
C SER A 19 3.31 35.01 -14.07
N GLY A 20 2.50 34.57 -15.04
CA GLY A 20 2.93 33.70 -16.12
C GLY A 20 2.75 34.42 -17.45
N CYS A 21 3.78 34.47 -18.29
CA CYS A 21 3.66 34.94 -19.66
C CYS A 21 2.65 34.06 -20.41
N VAL A 22 1.52 34.63 -20.81
CA VAL A 22 0.52 33.97 -21.65
C VAL A 22 0.92 34.20 -23.10
N ASP A 23 1.28 33.13 -23.81
CA ASP A 23 1.28 33.13 -25.27
C ASP A 23 -0.20 33.11 -25.72
N PRO A 24 -0.71 34.14 -26.42
CA PRO A 24 -2.13 34.27 -26.72
C PRO A 24 -2.67 33.20 -27.69
N ASN A 25 -1.82 32.31 -28.20
CA ASN A 25 -2.21 31.25 -29.14
C ASN A 25 -2.33 29.85 -28.51
N ASN A 26 -2.06 29.69 -27.21
CA ASN A 26 -2.21 28.40 -26.54
C ASN A 26 -2.91 28.60 -25.19
N PRO A 27 -4.22 28.38 -25.08
CA PRO A 27 -4.88 28.41 -23.78
C PRO A 27 -4.19 27.37 -22.87
N PRO A 28 -3.90 27.68 -21.60
CA PRO A 28 -3.40 26.68 -20.67
C PRO A 28 -4.48 25.61 -20.53
N GLU A 29 -4.20 24.41 -21.00
CA GLU A 29 -4.97 23.24 -20.60
C GLU A 29 -4.90 23.17 -19.08
N ALA A 30 -6.04 23.38 -18.44
CA ALA A 30 -6.21 22.94 -17.07
C ALA A 30 -6.17 21.41 -17.11
N THR A 31 -4.98 20.83 -16.97
CA THR A 31 -4.84 19.41 -16.66
C THR A 31 -5.44 19.22 -15.28
N THR A 32 -6.75 18.95 -15.24
CA THR A 32 -7.36 18.28 -14.10
C THR A 32 -6.91 16.84 -14.23
N GLY A 33 -5.64 16.60 -13.92
CA GLY A 33 -5.04 15.28 -13.97
C GLY A 33 -5.60 14.48 -12.82
N ASN A 34 -6.57 13.63 -13.11
CA ASN A 34 -6.78 12.42 -12.33
C ASN A 34 -5.49 11.59 -12.49
N GLU A 35 -4.49 11.87 -11.65
CA GLU A 35 -3.28 11.04 -11.56
C GLU A 35 -3.73 9.62 -11.23
N GLU A 36 -3.40 8.71 -12.14
CA GLU A 36 -3.65 7.29 -11.97
C GLU A 36 -2.76 6.78 -10.84
N LEU A 37 -3.37 6.11 -9.86
CA LEU A 37 -2.62 5.50 -8.75
C LEU A 37 -1.69 4.43 -9.30
N THR A 38 -0.45 4.43 -8.86
CA THR A 38 0.54 3.39 -9.22
C THR A 38 0.88 2.50 -8.03
N ALA A 39 1.48 1.34 -8.28
CA ALA A 39 2.03 0.50 -7.21
C ALA A 39 2.99 1.27 -6.26
N ALA A 40 3.78 2.20 -6.79
CA ALA A 40 4.73 3.00 -6.02
C ALA A 40 4.05 3.99 -5.05
N ASP A 41 2.86 4.49 -5.40
CA ASP A 41 2.08 5.37 -4.52
C ASP A 41 1.48 4.58 -3.34
N LEU A 42 1.18 3.31 -3.56
CA LEU A 42 0.47 2.45 -2.62
C LEU A 42 1.36 1.77 -1.58
N ILE A 43 2.68 1.75 -1.79
CA ILE A 43 3.65 1.28 -0.79
C ILE A 43 3.98 2.35 0.26
N VAL A 44 3.54 3.61 0.09
CA VAL A 44 3.76 4.70 1.04
C VAL A 44 2.50 4.92 1.88
N VAL A 45 2.52 4.43 3.12
CA VAL A 45 1.37 4.52 4.03
C VAL A 45 1.19 5.96 4.54
N ARG A 46 0.07 6.58 4.18
CA ARG A 46 -0.24 7.98 4.57
C ARG A 46 -0.38 8.17 6.08
N ASN A 47 -1.06 7.23 6.75
CA ASN A 47 -1.31 7.25 8.19
C ASN A 47 -0.54 6.11 8.85
N ILE A 48 0.80 6.21 8.83
CA ILE A 48 1.68 5.18 9.37
C ILE A 48 1.37 4.94 10.86
N PRO A 49 1.24 3.67 11.32
CA PRO A 49 0.96 3.38 12.72
C PRO A 49 2.07 3.91 13.64
N SER A 50 1.71 4.25 14.88
CA SER A 50 2.69 4.73 15.86
C SER A 50 3.79 3.69 16.07
N GLY A 51 5.05 4.14 15.99
CA GLY A 51 6.22 3.29 16.15
C GLY A 51 6.73 2.67 14.84
N PHE A 52 6.01 2.82 13.73
CA PHE A 52 6.50 2.40 12.42
C PHE A 52 7.26 3.54 11.73
N GLU A 53 8.32 3.19 11.02
CA GLU A 53 9.12 4.07 10.19
C GLU A 53 9.22 3.49 8.78
N TYR A 54 9.04 4.34 7.76
CA TYR A 54 9.30 3.99 6.37
C TYR A 54 10.78 4.20 6.05
N LEU A 55 11.45 3.13 5.64
CA LEU A 55 12.90 3.14 5.39
C LEU A 55 13.25 3.37 3.92
N GLY A 56 12.31 3.15 3.00
CA GLY A 56 12.48 3.42 1.57
C GLY A 56 11.87 2.35 0.68
N ALA A 57 12.06 2.54 -0.63
CA ALA A 57 11.59 1.63 -1.67
C ALA A 57 12.78 1.18 -2.54
N PRO A 58 13.25 -0.07 -2.39
CA PRO A 58 14.20 -0.62 -3.35
C PRO A 58 13.54 -0.75 -4.74
N PRO A 59 14.32 -0.75 -5.84
CA PRO A 59 13.80 -1.13 -7.14
C PRO A 59 13.24 -2.55 -7.10
N THR A 60 12.01 -2.72 -7.59
CA THR A 60 11.33 -4.02 -7.71
C THR A 60 10.88 -4.19 -9.15
N SER A 61 11.21 -5.31 -9.77
CA SER A 61 10.78 -5.65 -11.12
C SER A 61 9.69 -6.72 -11.13
N VAL A 62 8.98 -6.83 -12.24
CA VAL A 62 8.02 -7.92 -12.46
C VAL A 62 8.71 -9.29 -12.37
N ASP A 63 9.94 -9.41 -12.83
CA ASP A 63 10.69 -10.67 -12.74
C ASP A 63 11.01 -11.04 -11.28
N ASP A 64 11.29 -10.06 -10.42
CA ASP A 64 11.48 -10.29 -8.99
C ASP A 64 10.19 -10.83 -8.35
N ILE A 65 9.04 -10.21 -8.65
CA ILE A 65 7.73 -10.67 -8.15
C ILE A 65 7.42 -12.09 -8.59
N LYS A 66 7.67 -12.41 -9.86
CA LYS A 66 7.42 -13.76 -10.39
C LYS A 66 8.30 -14.82 -9.73
N SER A 67 9.55 -14.45 -9.41
CA SER A 67 10.48 -15.35 -8.72
C SER A 67 10.16 -15.51 -7.24
N GLU A 68 9.66 -14.47 -6.58
CA GLU A 68 9.43 -14.47 -5.13
C GLU A 68 8.04 -15.01 -4.74
N TYR A 69 7.02 -14.72 -5.54
CA TYR A 69 5.63 -15.03 -5.20
C TYR A 69 5.02 -16.07 -6.14
N VAL A 70 4.71 -15.66 -7.38
CA VAL A 70 4.09 -16.54 -8.38
C VAL A 70 4.25 -15.99 -9.80
N ASP A 71 4.56 -16.86 -10.76
CA ASP A 71 4.63 -16.50 -12.18
C ASP A 71 3.25 -16.66 -12.84
N VAL A 72 2.49 -15.57 -12.86
CA VAL A 72 1.23 -15.45 -13.59
C VAL A 72 1.33 -14.39 -14.68
N ALA A 73 0.44 -14.49 -15.68
CA ALA A 73 0.27 -13.45 -16.68
C ALA A 73 -0.47 -12.24 -16.07
N GLY A 74 -0.39 -11.08 -16.75
CA GLY A 74 -1.17 -9.90 -16.38
C GLY A 74 -0.57 -9.06 -15.25
N ILE A 75 0.68 -9.31 -14.83
CA ILE A 75 1.43 -8.39 -13.96
C ILE A 75 1.99 -7.26 -14.83
N VAL A 76 1.61 -6.02 -14.52
CA VAL A 76 1.99 -4.80 -15.24
C VAL A 76 3.19 -4.13 -14.59
N ASN A 77 3.16 -4.01 -13.27
CA ASN A 77 4.18 -3.30 -12.49
C ASN A 77 4.21 -3.81 -11.05
N ALA A 78 5.23 -3.42 -10.29
CA ALA A 78 5.31 -3.72 -8.86
C ALA A 78 6.17 -2.70 -8.11
N ALA A 79 5.93 -2.58 -6.82
CA ALA A 79 6.76 -1.81 -5.90
C ALA A 79 6.85 -2.50 -4.55
N GLU A 80 7.98 -2.34 -3.86
CA GLU A 80 8.19 -2.78 -2.48
C GLU A 80 8.55 -1.58 -1.62
N GLY A 81 7.88 -1.43 -0.47
CA GLY A 81 8.23 -0.48 0.58
C GLY A 81 8.77 -1.22 1.80
N ILE A 82 9.87 -0.75 2.36
CA ILE A 82 10.50 -1.30 3.57
C ILE A 82 10.09 -0.46 4.77
N TYR A 83 9.68 -1.14 5.84
CA TYR A 83 9.28 -0.55 7.09
C TYR A 83 10.00 -1.21 8.25
N GLN A 84 10.11 -0.48 9.36
CA GLN A 84 10.56 -1.04 10.62
C GLN A 84 9.65 -0.54 11.75
N ASP A 85 9.33 -1.42 12.70
CA ASP A 85 8.55 -1.04 13.88
C ASP A 85 9.43 -0.63 15.09
N ALA A 86 8.78 -0.28 16.20
CA ALA A 86 9.47 0.19 17.40
C ALA A 86 10.37 -0.88 18.06
N ASP A 87 10.12 -2.15 17.78
CA ASP A 87 10.89 -3.30 18.27
C ASP A 87 11.99 -3.71 17.26
N SER A 88 12.24 -2.88 16.25
CA SER A 88 13.20 -3.14 15.16
C SER A 88 12.86 -4.36 14.32
N VAL A 89 11.58 -4.74 14.24
CA VAL A 89 11.11 -5.77 13.31
C VAL A 89 11.07 -5.17 11.91
N ASP A 90 11.71 -5.83 10.95
CA ASP A 90 11.63 -5.46 9.55
C ASP A 90 10.32 -5.98 8.95
N LEU A 91 9.59 -5.08 8.28
CA LEU A 91 8.36 -5.37 7.56
C LEU A 91 8.45 -4.84 6.12
N ARG A 92 7.61 -5.41 5.25
CA ARG A 92 7.56 -5.03 3.84
C ARG A 92 6.11 -4.93 3.37
N ILE A 93 5.84 -3.93 2.55
CA ILE A 93 4.62 -3.86 1.74
C ILE A 93 5.04 -4.05 0.30
N THR A 94 4.55 -5.11 -0.33
CA THR A 94 4.67 -5.32 -1.77
C THR A 94 3.32 -5.07 -2.40
N VAL A 95 3.30 -4.18 -3.40
CA VAL A 95 2.12 -3.92 -4.23
C VAL A 95 2.42 -4.40 -5.63
N VAL A 96 1.56 -5.27 -6.14
CA VAL A 96 1.59 -5.76 -7.51
C VAL A 96 0.44 -5.14 -8.27
N GLU A 97 0.74 -4.44 -9.35
CA GLU A 97 -0.26 -3.87 -10.26
C GLU A 97 -0.52 -4.85 -11.39
N CYS A 98 -1.79 -5.22 -11.56
CA CYS A 98 -2.26 -6.14 -12.57
C CYS A 98 -3.04 -5.41 -13.67
N GLU A 99 -3.24 -6.07 -14.81
CA GLU A 99 -4.00 -5.53 -15.95
C GLU A 99 -5.45 -5.19 -15.57
N ASP A 100 -6.06 -6.01 -14.71
CA ASP A 100 -7.41 -5.83 -14.20
C ASP A 100 -7.64 -6.64 -12.90
N ASN A 101 -8.85 -6.53 -12.34
CA ASN A 101 -9.24 -7.24 -11.13
C ASN A 101 -9.23 -8.77 -11.29
N THR A 102 -9.45 -9.29 -12.50
CA THR A 102 -9.41 -10.74 -12.75
C THR A 102 -7.98 -11.27 -12.67
N ALA A 103 -7.02 -10.53 -13.21
CA ALA A 103 -5.61 -10.84 -13.09
C ALA A 103 -5.12 -10.74 -11.63
N ALA A 104 -5.59 -9.73 -10.87
CA ALA A 104 -5.28 -9.60 -9.45
C ALA A 104 -5.82 -10.78 -8.61
N ASP A 105 -7.08 -11.18 -8.86
CA ASP A 105 -7.69 -12.33 -8.19
C ASP A 105 -6.98 -13.65 -8.55
N GLU A 106 -6.56 -13.81 -9.81
CA GLU A 106 -5.78 -14.97 -10.24
C GLU A 106 -4.42 -15.01 -9.54
N PHE A 107 -3.72 -13.88 -9.42
CA PHE A 107 -2.47 -13.79 -8.67
C PHE A 107 -2.65 -14.27 -7.22
N VAL A 108 -3.67 -13.74 -6.51
CA VAL A 108 -3.95 -14.12 -5.13
C VAL A 108 -4.20 -15.63 -5.01
N ASN A 109 -4.99 -16.20 -5.91
CA ASN A 109 -5.32 -17.63 -5.90
C ASN A 109 -4.09 -18.50 -6.20
N GLN A 110 -3.33 -18.16 -7.24
CA GLN A 110 -2.15 -18.94 -7.64
C GLN A 110 -1.03 -18.82 -6.62
N TYR A 111 -0.84 -17.66 -5.99
CA TYR A 111 0.13 -17.50 -4.92
C TYR A 111 -0.23 -18.39 -3.71
N LYS A 112 -1.50 -18.41 -3.30
CA LYS A 112 -1.93 -19.32 -2.22
C LYS A 112 -1.69 -20.80 -2.58
N LEU A 113 -1.87 -21.18 -3.85
CA LEU A 113 -1.64 -22.54 -4.34
C LEU A 113 -0.15 -22.90 -4.50
N SER A 114 0.73 -21.92 -4.71
CA SER A 114 2.16 -22.15 -4.87
C SER A 114 2.86 -22.47 -3.54
N LEU A 115 2.26 -22.06 -2.42
CA LEU A 115 2.82 -22.27 -1.09
C LEU A 115 2.78 -23.76 -0.70
N PRO A 116 3.91 -24.33 -0.23
CA PRO A 116 3.94 -25.68 0.31
C PRO A 116 2.98 -25.81 1.51
N PRO A 117 2.25 -26.94 1.63
CA PRO A 117 1.36 -27.14 2.76
C PRO A 117 2.16 -27.28 4.06
N LEU A 118 1.69 -26.65 5.12
CA LEU A 118 2.30 -26.78 6.44
C LEU A 118 2.18 -28.20 6.99
N ALA A 119 3.25 -28.71 7.59
CA ALA A 119 3.21 -29.99 8.30
C ALA A 119 2.32 -29.94 9.55
N ARG A 120 2.17 -28.76 10.16
CA ARG A 120 1.38 -28.50 11.37
C ARG A 120 0.81 -27.08 11.36
N GLY A 121 -0.35 -26.92 11.98
CA GLY A 121 -1.02 -25.62 12.11
C GLY A 121 -1.93 -25.27 10.93
N THR A 122 -2.55 -24.10 10.99
CA THR A 122 -3.42 -23.57 9.94
C THR A 122 -2.65 -22.53 9.15
N GLN A 123 -2.43 -22.80 7.86
CA GLN A 123 -1.68 -21.92 6.96
C GLN A 123 -2.44 -20.65 6.60
N PHE A 124 -3.75 -20.78 6.33
CA PHE A 124 -4.59 -19.68 5.86
C PHE A 124 -5.70 -19.38 6.86
N ALA A 125 -5.81 -18.11 7.25
CA ALA A 125 -6.92 -17.61 8.04
C ALA A 125 -7.50 -16.37 7.35
N GLU A 126 -8.79 -16.40 7.04
CA GLU A 126 -9.48 -15.22 6.50
C GLU A 126 -9.79 -14.24 7.65
N GLU A 127 -9.38 -12.99 7.47
CA GLU A 127 -9.57 -11.88 8.40
C GLU A 127 -10.22 -10.71 7.66
N SER A 128 -10.75 -9.75 8.41
CA SER A 128 -11.25 -8.50 7.85
C SER A 128 -10.80 -7.31 8.66
N PHE A 129 -10.45 -6.26 7.95
CA PHE A 129 -10.11 -4.94 8.47
C PHE A 129 -10.39 -3.89 7.40
N ASN A 130 -10.67 -2.65 7.81
CA ASN A 130 -10.98 -1.53 6.90
C ASN A 130 -12.06 -1.81 5.82
N GLY A 131 -13.01 -2.70 6.11
CA GLY A 131 -14.10 -3.01 5.19
C GLY A 131 -13.76 -3.96 4.04
N HIS A 132 -12.56 -4.56 4.02
CA HIS A 132 -12.18 -5.60 3.07
C HIS A 132 -11.77 -6.90 3.79
N PHE A 133 -11.69 -7.98 3.03
CA PHE A 133 -11.17 -9.27 3.48
C PHE A 133 -9.70 -9.40 3.09
N ALA A 134 -8.91 -10.00 3.98
CA ALA A 134 -7.54 -10.36 3.72
C ALA A 134 -7.25 -11.77 4.24
N THR A 135 -6.44 -12.51 3.52
CA THR A 135 -5.93 -13.80 4.00
C THR A 135 -4.66 -13.57 4.80
N ARG A 136 -4.67 -13.90 6.09
CA ARG A 136 -3.43 -14.10 6.85
C ARG A 136 -2.83 -15.45 6.47
N ILE A 137 -1.56 -15.42 6.08
CA ILE A 137 -0.75 -16.58 5.72
C ILE A 137 0.28 -16.80 6.83
N MET A 138 0.41 -18.04 7.29
CA MET A 138 1.47 -18.48 8.19
C MET A 138 2.44 -19.37 7.42
N ASP A 139 3.74 -19.12 7.58
CA ASP A 139 4.80 -20.01 7.13
C ASP A 139 5.87 -20.19 8.21
N TYR A 140 6.86 -21.05 7.98
CA TYR A 140 8.00 -21.24 8.86
C TYR A 140 9.31 -20.93 8.13
N THR A 141 10.19 -20.20 8.81
CA THR A 141 11.58 -20.06 8.40
C THR A 141 12.52 -20.71 9.41
N THR A 142 13.73 -21.05 8.98
CA THR A 142 14.72 -21.67 9.87
C THR A 142 15.66 -20.61 10.45
N VAL A 143 15.62 -20.40 11.76
CA VAL A 143 16.52 -19.48 12.48
C VAL A 143 17.26 -20.29 13.53
N GLY A 144 18.60 -20.29 13.47
CA GLY A 144 19.42 -21.04 14.43
C GLY A 144 19.16 -22.56 14.45
N GLY A 145 18.57 -23.13 13.39
CA GLY A 145 18.19 -24.54 13.30
C GLY A 145 16.79 -24.86 13.82
N GLU A 146 16.05 -23.87 14.32
CA GLU A 146 14.67 -24.00 14.78
C GLU A 146 13.69 -23.45 13.74
N GLN A 147 12.50 -24.05 13.66
CA GLN A 147 11.41 -23.55 12.83
C GLN A 147 10.69 -22.43 13.57
N VAL A 148 10.65 -21.25 12.95
CA VAL A 148 10.11 -20.04 13.53
C VAL A 148 8.98 -19.53 12.65
N ALA A 149 7.82 -19.25 13.24
CA ALA A 149 6.64 -18.82 12.49
C ALA A 149 6.84 -17.42 11.90
N ARG A 150 6.35 -17.22 10.68
CA ARG A 150 6.30 -15.94 9.97
C ARG A 150 4.90 -15.73 9.43
N TYR A 151 4.51 -14.46 9.38
CA TYR A 151 3.17 -14.09 9.00
C TYR A 151 3.18 -13.05 7.90
N SER A 152 2.28 -13.24 6.95
CA SER A 152 1.98 -12.26 5.94
C SER A 152 0.47 -12.08 5.76
N TYR A 153 0.08 -10.96 5.18
CA TYR A 153 -1.29 -10.65 4.80
C TYR A 153 -1.37 -10.46 3.28
N LEU A 154 -2.37 -11.06 2.66
CA LEU A 154 -2.59 -11.05 1.22
C LEU A 154 -4.03 -10.65 0.91
N TRP A 155 -4.22 -9.64 0.05
CA TRP A 155 -5.52 -9.27 -0.48
C TRP A 155 -5.39 -8.57 -1.83
N SER A 156 -6.49 -8.50 -2.58
CA SER A 156 -6.63 -7.66 -3.77
C SER A 156 -7.58 -6.49 -3.48
N ASN A 157 -7.34 -5.35 -4.13
CA ASN A 157 -8.29 -4.24 -4.24
C ASN A 157 -8.17 -3.66 -5.64
N ASP A 158 -9.28 -3.66 -6.38
CA ASP A 158 -9.29 -3.43 -7.82
C ASP A 158 -8.23 -4.28 -8.55
N ASN A 159 -7.36 -3.66 -9.35
CA ASN A 159 -6.30 -4.32 -10.09
C ASN A 159 -4.98 -4.40 -9.30
N PHE A 160 -4.99 -4.10 -8.00
CA PHE A 160 -3.80 -4.19 -7.15
C PHE A 160 -3.87 -5.38 -6.21
N VAL A 161 -2.73 -6.06 -6.03
CA VAL A 161 -2.53 -7.06 -4.98
C VAL A 161 -1.57 -6.49 -3.94
N PHE A 162 -1.92 -6.66 -2.68
CA PHE A 162 -1.14 -6.24 -1.54
C PHE A 162 -0.63 -7.45 -0.79
N ILE A 163 0.68 -7.43 -0.49
CA ILE A 163 1.34 -8.45 0.31
C ILE A 163 2.12 -7.73 1.41
N VAL A 164 1.73 -7.96 2.66
CA VAL A 164 2.42 -7.36 3.81
C VAL A 164 3.11 -8.46 4.58
N ASN A 165 4.45 -8.43 4.60
CA ASN A 165 5.29 -9.43 5.25
C ASN A 165 5.93 -8.85 6.52
N GLY A 166 6.03 -9.64 7.59
CA GLY A 166 6.75 -9.26 8.80
C GLY A 166 7.75 -10.33 9.23
N ASN A 167 8.97 -9.93 9.58
CA ASN A 167 10.00 -10.82 10.10
C ASN A 167 9.83 -11.08 11.62
N THR A 168 8.65 -11.54 12.02
CA THR A 168 8.27 -11.73 13.43
C THR A 168 7.39 -12.96 13.64
N GLU A 169 7.40 -13.48 14.86
CA GLU A 169 6.48 -14.53 15.36
C GLU A 169 5.15 -13.94 15.88
N ASP A 170 5.05 -12.63 16.04
CA ASP A 170 3.83 -11.96 16.45
C ASP A 170 3.10 -11.38 15.22
N PHE A 171 2.06 -12.07 14.78
CA PHE A 171 1.27 -11.63 13.63
C PHE A 171 0.62 -10.25 13.83
N THR A 172 0.47 -9.77 15.06
CA THR A 172 -0.18 -8.48 15.35
C THR A 172 0.66 -7.30 14.87
N GLN A 173 1.99 -7.43 14.83
CA GLN A 173 2.89 -6.43 14.27
C GLN A 173 2.70 -6.32 12.75
N THR A 174 2.70 -7.44 12.02
CA THR A 174 2.41 -7.46 10.58
C THR A 174 1.01 -6.92 10.29
N ARG A 175 0.04 -7.29 11.12
CA ARG A 175 -1.36 -6.84 10.99
C ARG A 175 -1.48 -5.33 11.13
N ALA A 176 -0.79 -4.71 12.08
CA ALA A 176 -0.88 -3.27 12.29
C ALA A 176 -0.46 -2.47 11.03
N LEU A 177 0.57 -2.94 10.30
CA LEU A 177 0.96 -2.34 9.03
C LEU A 177 -0.03 -2.64 7.91
N ALA A 178 -0.54 -3.88 7.84
CA ALA A 178 -1.56 -4.26 6.86
C ALA A 178 -2.85 -3.42 7.00
N GLU A 179 -3.30 -3.17 8.22
CA GLU A 179 -4.44 -2.29 8.53
C GLU A 179 -4.20 -0.82 8.17
N ALA A 180 -2.97 -0.38 7.95
CA ALA A 180 -2.69 0.97 7.49
C ALA A 180 -2.57 1.06 5.95
N THR A 181 -2.56 -0.08 5.26
CA THR A 181 -2.28 -0.19 3.82
C THR A 181 -3.56 -0.32 3.00
N GLY A 182 -3.55 0.16 1.76
CA GLY A 182 -4.65 -0.04 0.80
C GLY A 182 -5.94 0.71 1.12
N GLN A 183 -5.84 1.85 1.83
CA GLN A 183 -6.95 2.78 2.10
C GLN A 183 -7.20 3.76 0.97
#